data_AF-A0A3N4KHI0-F1
#
_entry.id   AF-A0A3N4KHI0-F1
#
_cell.length_a   1.000
_cell.length_b   1.000
_cell.length_c   1.000
_cell.angle_alpha   90.00
_cell.angle_beta   90.00
_cell.angle_gamma   90.00
#
_symmetry.space_group_name_H-M   'P 1'
#
loop_
_entity.id
_entity.type
_entity.pdbx_description
1 polymer ?
#
loop_
_entity_poly.entity_id
_entity_poly.type
_entity_poly.pdbx_seq_one_letter_code
_entity_poly.pdbx_strand_id
1 'polypeptide(L)'
;MSLSPAIKSVLSTPTSTSTSSSKQSMSLALITLSSSSSSLQYADTVSPSPITLLNMRFLQTRIDHLRIKLEHHQERHNALELKDAELSLKMLKHDEAGLYHFYLAAERAKTREAMEKNRDKLKGLKKNLDELLLKN
;
A
#
# COMPACT_ATOMS: atom_id res chain seq x y z
N MET A 1 -39.16 -8.79 10.55
CA MET A 1 -37.96 -8.97 11.40
C MET A 1 -36.77 -8.43 10.61
N SER A 2 -36.29 -7.24 10.97
CA SER A 2 -35.30 -6.46 10.23
C SER A 2 -33.87 -6.80 10.66
N LEU A 3 -32.97 -6.91 9.70
CA LEU A 3 -31.55 -7.19 9.89
C LEU A 3 -30.77 -5.91 10.32
N SER A 4 -29.76 -6.13 11.16
CA SER A 4 -28.98 -5.20 12.01
C SER A 4 -28.16 -4.10 11.28
N PRO A 5 -27.92 -2.93 11.91
CA PRO A 5 -27.33 -1.75 11.26
C PRO A 5 -25.79 -1.71 11.43
N ALA A 6 -25.05 -2.52 10.69
CA ALA A 6 -23.57 -2.52 10.75
C ALA A 6 -22.89 -1.77 9.58
N ILE A 7 -23.64 -1.33 8.57
CA ILE A 7 -23.05 -0.76 7.33
C ILE A 7 -23.20 0.77 7.26
N LYS A 8 -24.01 1.39 8.14
CA LYS A 8 -24.24 2.85 8.15
C LYS A 8 -23.15 3.68 8.86
N SER A 9 -22.08 3.03 9.33
CA SER A 9 -21.02 3.64 10.16
C SER A 9 -19.69 3.89 9.42
N VAL A 10 -19.56 3.47 8.16
CA VAL A 10 -18.26 3.56 7.43
C VAL A 10 -18.14 4.86 6.60
N LEU A 11 -19.20 5.66 6.48
CA LEU A 11 -19.26 6.76 5.51
C LEU A 11 -19.55 8.16 6.09
N SER A 12 -19.30 8.40 7.38
CA SER A 12 -19.53 9.73 7.98
C SER A 12 -18.60 10.06 9.15
N THR A 13 -17.36 10.46 8.86
CA THR A 13 -16.70 11.55 9.60
C THR A 13 -15.68 12.28 8.72
N PRO A 14 -15.80 13.61 8.56
CA PRO A 14 -14.87 14.43 7.79
C PRO A 14 -13.69 14.82 8.68
N THR A 15 -12.47 14.61 8.20
CA THR A 15 -11.29 15.25 8.80
C THR A 15 -10.76 16.25 7.79
N SER A 16 -11.22 17.50 7.93
CA SER A 16 -10.60 18.66 7.30
C SER A 16 -9.20 18.83 7.85
N THR A 17 -8.18 18.53 7.04
CA THR A 17 -6.84 19.07 7.26
C THR A 17 -6.52 19.95 6.07
N SER A 18 -6.69 21.25 6.30
CA SER A 18 -6.40 22.33 5.39
C SER A 18 -4.93 22.30 4.97
N THR A 19 -4.67 22.00 3.71
CA THR A 19 -3.48 22.48 3.01
C THR A 19 -3.65 23.98 2.76
N SER A 20 -3.09 24.81 3.64
CA SER A 20 -2.77 26.20 3.31
C SER A 20 -1.25 26.31 3.11
N SER A 21 -0.85 26.40 1.84
CA SER A 21 0.45 26.97 1.49
C SER A 21 0.47 28.42 1.97
N SER A 22 1.26 28.70 2.99
CA SER A 22 1.63 30.08 3.29
C SER A 22 3.01 30.08 3.95
N LYS A 23 3.96 30.75 3.32
CA LYS A 23 5.12 31.30 4.01
C LYS A 23 4.56 32.23 5.09
N GLN A 24 4.42 31.77 6.33
CA GLN A 24 3.99 32.60 7.45
C GLN A 24 5.19 32.85 8.35
N SER A 25 5.64 34.10 8.28
CA SER A 25 6.53 34.75 9.22
C SER A 25 6.13 34.39 10.66
N MET A 26 7.07 33.88 11.45
CA MET A 26 6.87 33.71 12.89
C MET A 26 6.72 35.10 13.53
N SER A 27 5.47 35.52 13.75
CA SER A 27 5.14 36.70 14.54
C SER A 27 5.54 36.44 16.00
N LEU A 28 6.56 37.15 16.49
CA LEU A 28 6.81 37.31 17.92
C LEU A 28 5.59 37.98 18.54
N ALA A 29 4.88 37.27 19.42
CA ALA A 29 3.85 37.87 20.24
C ALA A 29 4.51 38.67 21.37
N LEU A 30 4.40 40.01 21.29
CA LEU A 30 4.63 40.92 22.42
C LEU A 30 3.48 40.73 23.42
N ILE A 31 3.73 40.00 24.49
CA ILE A 31 2.81 39.92 25.62
C ILE A 31 2.94 41.23 26.41
N THR A 32 2.08 42.19 26.09
CA THR A 32 1.72 43.27 27.02
C THR A 32 0.79 42.68 28.08
N LEU A 33 1.32 42.41 29.27
CA LEU A 33 0.52 42.13 30.46
C LEU A 33 0.69 43.25 31.48
N SER A 34 -0.44 43.90 31.69
CA SER A 34 -0.74 45.05 32.52
C SER A 34 -0.38 44.88 33.99
N SER A 35 0.32 45.88 34.51
CA SER A 35 0.39 46.41 35.88
C SER A 35 -0.55 45.75 36.91
N SER A 36 0.03 45.00 37.86
CA SER A 36 -0.30 44.99 39.30
C SER A 36 0.68 44.08 40.09
N SER A 37 1.67 44.69 40.73
CA SER A 37 2.30 44.32 42.01
C SER A 37 2.49 42.83 42.36
N SER A 38 3.57 42.20 41.87
CA SER A 38 4.37 41.18 42.57
C SER A 38 5.62 40.89 41.74
N SER A 39 6.80 41.20 42.26
CA SER A 39 8.08 41.06 41.56
C SER A 39 8.44 39.59 41.32
N LEU A 40 8.01 39.03 40.19
CA LEU A 40 8.62 37.84 39.62
C LEU A 40 9.66 38.29 38.58
N GLN A 41 10.84 38.68 39.09
CA GLN A 41 12.03 38.87 38.27
C GLN A 41 12.42 37.52 37.66
N TYR A 42 12.06 37.30 36.40
CA TYR A 42 12.75 36.34 35.54
C TYR A 42 13.36 37.08 34.36
N ALA A 43 14.33 37.92 34.70
CA ALA A 43 15.32 38.41 33.76
C ALA A 43 16.64 38.63 34.51
N ASP A 44 17.16 37.57 35.12
CA ASP A 44 18.58 37.46 35.45
C ASP A 44 19.16 36.37 34.55
N THR A 45 20.15 36.77 33.75
CA THR A 45 20.97 35.91 32.91
C THR A 45 21.82 34.99 33.78
N VAL A 46 21.25 33.86 34.20
CA VAL A 46 22.01 32.82 34.88
C VAL A 46 22.69 32.00 33.79
N SER A 47 24.02 32.12 33.68
CA SER A 47 24.83 31.16 32.92
C SER A 47 24.42 29.76 33.38
N PRO A 48 23.97 28.87 32.48
CA PRO A 48 23.48 27.55 32.88
C PRO A 48 24.53 26.86 33.73
N SER A 49 24.11 26.29 34.87
CA SER A 49 25.06 25.64 35.77
C SER A 49 25.82 24.53 35.01
N PRO A 50 27.09 24.25 35.35
CA PRO A 50 27.85 23.20 34.69
C PRO A 50 27.12 21.84 34.66
N ILE A 51 26.33 21.56 35.70
CA ILE A 51 25.49 20.35 35.81
C ILE A 51 24.33 20.40 34.81
N THR A 52 23.68 21.55 34.65
CA THR A 52 22.65 21.77 33.64
C THR A 52 23.19 21.56 32.22
N LEU A 53 24.39 22.09 31.93
CA LEU A 53 25.04 21.89 30.61
C LEU A 53 25.39 20.42 30.34
N LEU A 54 25.90 19.70 31.35
CA LEU A 54 26.15 18.26 31.26
C LEU A 54 24.87 17.48 30.99
N ASN A 55 23.79 17.77 31.72
CA ASN A 55 22.50 17.11 31.52
C ASN A 55 21.92 17.38 30.13
N MET A 56 22.00 18.62 29.64
CA MET A 56 21.57 18.96 28.29
C MET A 56 22.40 18.22 27.23
N ARG A 57 23.72 18.07 27.44
CA ARG A 57 24.59 17.31 26.53
C ARG A 57 24.26 15.81 26.53
N PHE A 58 24.07 15.19 27.70
CA PHE A 58 23.69 13.79 27.80
C PHE A 58 22.31 13.53 27.17
N LEU A 59 21.34 14.42 27.42
CA LEU A 59 20.02 14.33 26.82
C LEU A 59 20.11 14.45 25.29
N GLN A 60 20.88 15.41 24.79
CA GLN A 60 21.11 15.58 23.35
C GLN A 60 21.72 14.32 22.74
N THR A 61 22.77 13.76 23.33
CA THR A 61 23.39 12.51 22.84
C THR A 61 22.39 11.34 22.84
N ARG A 62 21.53 11.24 23.85
CA ARG A 62 20.50 10.20 23.92
C ARG A 62 19.42 10.39 22.85
N ILE A 63 19.02 11.63 22.57
CA ILE A 63 18.09 11.97 21.50
C ILE A 63 18.70 11.62 20.14
N ASP A 64 19.96 12.00 19.90
CA ASP A 64 20.65 11.72 18.62
C ASP A 64 20.77 10.21 18.38
N HIS A 65 21.13 9.45 19.42
CA HIS A 65 21.18 7.98 19.32
C HIS A 65 19.80 7.35 19.05
N LEU A 66 18.74 7.87 19.66
CA LEU A 66 17.38 7.41 19.37
C LEU A 66 16.94 7.77 17.95
N ARG A 67 17.32 8.94 17.44
CA ARG A 67 17.04 9.35 16.07
C ARG A 67 17.70 8.42 15.06
N ILE A 68 18.99 8.13 15.22
CA ILE A 68 19.73 7.19 14.36
C ILE A 68 19.09 5.81 14.38
N LYS A 69 18.71 5.31 15.57
CA LYS A 69 18.02 4.02 15.67
C LYS A 69 16.67 4.04 14.97
N LEU A 70 15.90 5.10 15.14
CA LEU A 70 14.59 5.25 14.49
C LEU A 70 14.71 5.28 12.97
N GLU A 71 15.64 6.07 12.44
CA GLU A 71 15.93 6.13 10.99
C GLU A 71 16.31 4.76 10.46
N HIS A 72 17.21 4.05 11.14
CA HIS A 72 17.63 2.72 10.71
C HIS A 72 16.49 1.68 10.76
N HIS A 73 15.63 1.75 11.78
CA HIS A 73 14.44 0.89 11.85
C HIS A 73 13.46 1.21 10.72
N GLN A 74 13.27 2.48 10.38
CA GLN A 74 12.40 2.91 9.30
C GLN A 74 12.94 2.45 7.94
N GLU A 75 14.25 2.57 7.69
CA GLU A 75 14.88 2.05 6.48
C GLU A 75 14.69 0.54 6.34
N ARG A 76 14.93 -0.22 7.41
CA ARG A 76 14.70 -1.67 7.42
C ARG A 76 13.24 -2.03 7.14
N HIS A 77 12.30 -1.33 7.77
CA HIS A 77 10.87 -1.55 7.56
C HIS A 77 10.49 -1.32 6.09
N ASN A 78 10.87 -0.16 5.53
CA ASN A 78 10.60 0.17 4.14
C ASN A 78 11.23 -0.85 3.18
N ALA A 79 12.44 -1.34 3.47
CA ALA A 79 13.10 -2.36 2.67
C ALA A 79 12.37 -3.70 2.72
N LEU A 80 11.84 -4.10 3.88
CA LEU A 80 11.03 -5.32 4.03
C LEU A 80 9.69 -5.19 3.29
N GLU A 81 8.97 -4.08 3.46
CA GLU A 81 7.71 -3.83 2.75
C GLU A 81 7.90 -3.84 1.23
N LEU A 82 9.00 -3.25 0.73
CA LEU A 82 9.33 -3.29 -0.69
C LEU A 82 9.59 -4.73 -1.16
N LYS A 83 10.32 -5.54 -0.38
CA LYS A 83 10.59 -6.94 -0.71
C LYS A 83 9.33 -7.79 -0.72
N ASP A 84 8.42 -7.57 0.21
CA ASP A 84 7.13 -8.27 0.26
C ASP A 84 6.24 -7.88 -0.93
N ALA A 85 6.25 -6.60 -1.34
CA ALA A 85 5.57 -6.13 -2.53
C ALA A 85 6.17 -6.74 -3.82
N GLU A 86 7.50 -6.81 -3.93
CA GLU A 86 8.20 -7.46 -5.04
C GLU A 86 7.85 -8.96 -5.12
N LEU A 87 7.82 -9.65 -3.99
CA LEU A 87 7.44 -11.06 -3.92
C LEU A 87 5.99 -11.27 -4.35
N SER A 88 5.07 -10.44 -3.84
CA SER A 88 3.65 -10.49 -4.19
C SER A 88 3.43 -10.26 -5.68
N LEU A 89 4.13 -9.29 -6.27
CA LEU A 89 4.10 -9.04 -7.71
C LEU A 89 4.63 -10.24 -8.51
N LYS A 90 5.70 -10.88 -8.04
CA LYS A 90 6.25 -12.08 -8.69
C LYS A 90 5.28 -13.26 -8.65
N MET A 91 4.60 -13.46 -7.53
CA MET A 91 3.55 -14.48 -7.41
C MET A 91 2.38 -14.19 -8.36
N LEU A 92 1.91 -12.94 -8.40
CA LEU A 92 0.83 -12.54 -9.31
C LEU A 92 1.17 -12.82 -10.79
N LYS A 93 2.40 -12.48 -11.21
CA LYS A 93 2.87 -12.78 -12.58
C LYS A 93 2.93 -14.27 -12.87
N HIS A 94 3.32 -15.08 -11.89
CA HIS A 94 3.33 -16.53 -12.03
C HIS A 94 1.90 -17.08 -12.17
N ASP A 95 0.97 -16.60 -11.36
CA ASP A 95 -0.44 -17.01 -11.41
C ASP A 95 -1.11 -16.57 -12.74
N GLU A 96 -0.79 -15.37 -13.23
CA GLU A 96 -1.23 -14.89 -14.54
C GLU A 96 -0.74 -15.79 -15.68
N ALA A 97 0.55 -16.18 -15.66
CA ALA A 97 1.11 -17.12 -16.64
C ALA A 97 0.44 -18.50 -16.54
N GLY A 98 0.19 -18.98 -15.32
CA GLY A 98 -0.56 -20.22 -15.07
C GLY A 98 -1.96 -20.16 -15.70
N LEU A 99 -2.70 -19.08 -15.48
CA LEU A 99 -4.02 -18.87 -16.04
C LEU A 99 -4.00 -18.83 -17.58
N TYR A 100 -3.00 -18.18 -18.18
CA TYR A 100 -2.82 -18.16 -19.62
C TYR A 100 -2.59 -19.57 -20.20
N HIS A 101 -1.79 -20.40 -19.54
CA HIS A 101 -1.59 -21.78 -19.96
C HIS A 101 -2.86 -22.62 -19.85
N PHE A 102 -3.65 -22.46 -18.80
CA PHE A 102 -4.95 -23.12 -18.67
C PHE A 102 -5.92 -22.69 -19.79
N TYR A 103 -5.96 -21.40 -20.10
CA TYR A 103 -6.77 -20.89 -21.21
C TYR A 103 -6.35 -21.50 -22.55
N LEU A 104 -5.05 -21.52 -22.87
CA LEU A 104 -4.54 -22.14 -24.09
C LEU A 104 -4.86 -23.63 -24.16
N ALA A 105 -4.76 -24.35 -23.04
CA ALA A 105 -5.12 -25.76 -22.97
C ALA A 105 -6.61 -25.98 -23.25
N ALA A 106 -7.47 -25.14 -22.69
CA ALA A 106 -8.91 -25.19 -22.94
C ALA A 106 -9.26 -24.91 -24.41
N GLU A 107 -8.64 -23.91 -25.03
CA GLU A 107 -8.85 -23.61 -26.46
C GLU A 107 -8.34 -24.74 -27.36
N ARG A 108 -7.20 -25.36 -27.02
CA ARG A 108 -6.72 -26.56 -27.73
C ARG A 108 -7.66 -27.76 -27.56
N ALA A 109 -8.28 -27.92 -26.39
CA ALA A 109 -9.26 -28.99 -26.17
C ALA A 109 -10.52 -28.78 -27.01
N LYS A 110 -11.09 -27.57 -27.01
CA LYS A 110 -12.26 -27.22 -27.83
C LYS A 110 -12.00 -27.42 -29.32
N THR A 111 -10.86 -26.93 -29.81
CA THR A 111 -10.49 -27.08 -31.23
C THR A 111 -10.27 -28.54 -31.60
N ARG A 112 -9.65 -29.35 -30.72
CA ARG A 112 -9.50 -30.80 -30.92
C ARG A 112 -10.85 -31.51 -31.01
N GLU A 113 -11.79 -31.20 -30.11
CA GLU A 113 -13.13 -31.77 -30.11
C GLU A 113 -13.89 -31.42 -31.42
N ALA A 114 -13.79 -30.17 -31.87
CA ALA A 114 -14.38 -29.74 -33.15
C ALA A 114 -13.79 -30.50 -34.35
N MET A 115 -12.46 -30.67 -34.38
CA MET A 115 -11.78 -31.42 -35.44
C MET A 115 -12.15 -32.91 -35.45
N GLU A 116 -12.32 -33.51 -34.28
CA GLU A 116 -12.76 -34.91 -34.14
C GLU A 116 -14.19 -35.11 -34.66
N LYS A 117 -15.13 -34.23 -34.27
CA LYS A 117 -16.49 -34.23 -34.82
C LYS A 117 -16.51 -34.07 -36.35
N ASN A 118 -15.67 -33.19 -36.90
CA ASN A 118 -15.58 -33.01 -38.35
C ASN A 118 -14.98 -34.25 -39.03
N ARG A 119 -13.98 -34.89 -38.44
CA ARG A 119 -13.39 -36.13 -38.96
C ARG A 119 -14.42 -37.26 -39.02
N ASP A 120 -15.26 -37.39 -38.00
CA ASP A 120 -16.30 -38.42 -37.98
C ASP A 120 -17.40 -38.17 -39.01
N LYS A 121 -17.82 -36.91 -39.20
CA LYS A 121 -18.70 -36.53 -40.31
C LYS A 121 -18.10 -36.91 -41.67
N LEU A 122 -16.80 -36.65 -41.86
CA LEU A 122 -16.10 -36.93 -43.11
C LEU A 122 -15.97 -38.44 -43.38
N LYS A 123 -15.74 -39.26 -42.35
CA LYS A 123 -15.80 -40.73 -42.47
C LYS A 123 -17.19 -41.21 -42.87
N GLY A 124 -18.25 -40.65 -42.27
CA GLY A 124 -19.63 -40.96 -42.63
C GLY A 124 -19.94 -40.65 -44.10
N LEU A 125 -19.54 -39.46 -44.56
CA LEU A 125 -19.68 -39.06 -45.97
C LEU A 125 -18.90 -39.99 -46.90
N LYS A 126 -17.67 -40.36 -46.55
CA LYS A 126 -16.88 -41.32 -47.34
C LYS A 126 -17.61 -42.66 -47.47
N LYS A 127 -18.13 -43.20 -46.36
CA LYS A 127 -18.88 -44.46 -46.38
C LYS A 127 -20.11 -44.37 -47.28
N ASN A 128 -20.86 -43.28 -47.20
CA ASN A 128 -22.02 -43.06 -48.05
C ASN A 128 -21.63 -42.98 -49.54
N LEU A 129 -20.50 -42.37 -49.86
CA LEU A 129 -19.99 -42.26 -51.22
C LEU A 129 -19.53 -43.61 -51.76
N ASP A 130 -18.82 -44.40 -50.95
CA ASP A 130 -18.43 -45.77 -51.28
C ASP A 130 -19.69 -46.65 -51.52
N GLU A 131 -20.73 -46.51 -50.70
CA GLU A 131 -22.01 -47.20 -50.88
C GLU A 131 -22.75 -46.77 -52.16
N LEU A 132 -22.68 -45.50 -52.55
CA LEU A 132 -23.24 -45.00 -53.81
C LEU A 132 -22.47 -45.54 -55.02
N LEU A 133 -21.14 -45.61 -54.94
CA LEU A 133 -20.31 -46.18 -56.00
C LEU A 133 -20.51 -47.69 -56.17
N LEU A 134 -20.81 -48.41 -55.09
CA LEU A 134 -21.13 -49.85 -55.14
C LEU A 134 -22.51 -50.14 -55.73
N LYS A 135 -23.43 -49.17 -55.69
CA LYS A 135 -24.80 -49.29 -56.20
C LYS A 135 -24.93 -48.88 -57.67
N ASN A 136 -23.98 -48.11 -58.18
CA ASN A 136 -23.86 -47.77 -59.61
C ASN A 136 -22.93 -48.76 -60.31
#